data_AF-A0A8J4T1U2-F1
#
_entry.id   AF-A0A8J4T1U2-F1
#
_cell.length_a   1.000
_cell.length_b   1.000
_cell.length_c   1.000
_cell.angle_alpha   90.00
_cell.angle_beta   90.00
_cell.angle_gamma   90.00
#
_symmetry.space_group_name_H-M   'P 1'
#
loop_
_entity.id
_entity.type
_entity.pdbx_description
1 polymer ?
#
loop_
_entity_poly.entity_id
_entity_poly.type
_entity_poly.pdbx_seq_one_letter_code
_entity_poly.pdbx_strand_id
1 'polypeptide(L)'
;GELYSATIENFLGMEPVMMRSLNGFIRTEFHSYWLSDPNFIGMKHVAEGEENPDDDKIYLFFSEAAMEFDFYKKLDVSRVARICK
;
A
#
# COMPACT_ATOMS: atom_id res chain seq x y z
N GLY A 1 10.59 15.69 6.90
CA GLY A 1 9.78 14.57 7.40
C GLY A 1 8.86 14.13 6.30
N GLU A 2 8.65 12.83 6.16
CA GLU A 2 7.79 12.25 5.12
C GLU A 2 6.62 11.55 5.79
N LEU A 3 5.43 11.67 5.22
CA LEU A 3 4.25 10.96 5.70
C LEU A 3 3.86 9.90 4.68
N TYR A 4 4.00 8.64 5.06
CA TYR A 4 3.47 7.51 4.33
C TYR A 4 2.09 7.17 4.90
N SER A 5 1.09 7.11 4.04
CA SER A 5 -0.28 6.77 4.40
C SER A 5 -0.93 5.87 3.36
N ALA A 6 -1.89 5.07 3.82
CA ALA A 6 -2.72 4.24 2.96
C ALA A 6 -4.18 4.37 3.44
N THR A 7 -5.06 4.81 2.55
CA THR A 7 -6.45 5.16 2.89
C THR A 7 -7.31 5.19 1.63
N ILE A 8 -8.58 5.54 1.76
CA ILE A 8 -9.40 5.99 0.64
C ILE A 8 -9.20 7.51 0.43
N GLU A 9 -8.92 7.93 -0.80
CA GLU A 9 -8.66 9.32 -1.17
C GLU A 9 -9.95 10.12 -1.42
N ASN A 10 -11.00 9.46 -1.92
CA ASN A 10 -12.22 10.12 -2.36
C ASN A 10 -13.37 10.01 -1.35
N PHE A 11 -14.31 10.95 -1.43
CA PHE A 11 -15.47 11.01 -0.54
C PHE A 11 -16.38 9.77 -0.64
N LEU A 12 -16.40 9.12 -1.81
CA LEU A 12 -17.27 7.97 -2.08
C LEU A 12 -16.74 6.66 -1.52
N GLY A 13 -15.52 6.61 -0.99
CA GLY A 13 -14.98 5.37 -0.43
C GLY A 13 -14.50 4.37 -1.50
N MET A 14 -14.21 4.82 -2.73
CA MET A 14 -13.93 3.95 -3.87
C MET A 14 -12.48 3.98 -4.38
N GLU A 15 -11.72 5.02 -4.04
CA GLU A 15 -10.35 5.21 -4.54
C GLU A 15 -9.34 4.90 -3.43
N PRO A 16 -8.96 3.62 -3.23
CA PRO A 16 -7.87 3.28 -2.34
C PRO A 16 -6.56 3.81 -2.91
N VAL A 17 -5.75 4.37 -2.02
CA VAL A 17 -4.46 4.94 -2.37
C VAL A 17 -3.44 4.60 -1.28
N MET A 18 -2.23 4.27 -1.71
CA MET A 18 -1.04 4.39 -0.88
C MET A 18 -0.25 5.59 -1.39
N MET A 19 0.13 6.50 -0.49
CA MET A 19 0.82 7.73 -0.86
C MET A 19 1.92 8.14 0.13
N ARG A 20 2.90 8.87 -0.39
CA ARG A 20 3.88 9.65 0.36
C ARG A 20 3.57 11.13 0.18
N SER A 21 3.52 11.87 1.27
CA SER A 21 3.21 13.31 1.30
C SER A 21 4.20 14.10 2.18
N LEU A 22 3.98 15.42 2.32
CA LEU A 22 4.80 16.42 3.03
C LEU A 22 6.16 16.77 2.39
N ASN A 23 6.78 15.87 1.63
CA ASN A 23 8.03 16.16 0.91
C ASN A 23 8.13 15.33 -0.37
N GLY A 24 7.52 15.84 -1.45
CA GLY A 24 7.34 15.09 -2.70
C GLY A 24 6.09 14.20 -2.62
N PHE A 25 5.20 14.38 -3.59
CA PHE A 25 3.94 13.62 -3.66
C PHE A 25 4.12 12.43 -4.60
N ILE A 26 3.95 11.23 -4.06
CA ILE A 26 3.96 9.99 -4.83
C ILE A 26 2.75 9.19 -4.37
N ARG A 27 2.03 8.56 -5.31
CA ARG A 27 0.90 7.70 -5.02
C ARG A 27 0.83 6.52 -5.98
N THR A 28 0.16 5.46 -5.55
CA THR A 28 -0.24 4.35 -6.42
C THR A 28 -1.21 4.84 -7.50
N GLU A 29 -1.18 4.18 -8.66
CA GLU A 29 -2.21 4.39 -9.67
C GLU A 29 -3.54 3.81 -9.20
N PHE A 30 -4.66 4.45 -9.56
CA PHE A 30 -5.98 3.92 -9.26
C PHE A 30 -6.32 2.81 -10.25
N HIS A 31 -5.82 1.61 -9.95
CA HIS A 31 -6.10 0.40 -10.72
C HIS A 31 -6.14 -0.81 -9.79
N SER A 32 -7.08 -1.72 -10.05
CA SER A 32 -7.27 -2.94 -9.27
C SER A 32 -6.02 -3.84 -9.18
N TYR A 33 -5.14 -3.84 -10.20
CA TYR A 33 -3.87 -4.57 -10.17
C TYR A 33 -2.92 -4.08 -9.07
N TRP A 34 -3.07 -2.83 -8.62
CA TRP A 34 -2.30 -2.28 -7.50
C TRP A 34 -3.00 -2.54 -6.15
N LEU A 35 -4.31 -2.26 -6.09
CA LEU A 35 -5.11 -2.36 -4.88
C LEU A 35 -6.56 -2.71 -5.23
N SER A 36 -7.10 -3.81 -4.71
CA SER A 36 -8.48 -4.24 -4.98
C SER A 36 -9.32 -4.35 -3.70
N ASP A 37 -10.19 -3.36 -3.45
CA ASP A 37 -10.96 -3.25 -2.20
C ASP A 37 -10.13 -3.52 -0.92
N PRO A 38 -9.01 -2.80 -0.72
CA PRO A 38 -8.11 -3.11 0.39
C PRO A 38 -8.66 -2.66 1.74
N ASN A 39 -8.25 -3.37 2.79
CA ASN A 39 -8.38 -2.97 4.18
C ASN A 39 -6.97 -2.81 4.77
N PHE A 40 -6.55 -1.57 5.01
CA PHE A 40 -5.22 -1.24 5.49
C PHE A 40 -5.08 -1.47 7.00
N ILE A 41 -4.02 -2.16 7.40
CA ILE A 41 -3.78 -2.54 8.80
C ILE A 41 -2.67 -1.68 9.41
N GLY A 42 -1.57 -1.50 8.69
CA GLY A 42 -0.45 -0.71 9.20
C GLY A 42 0.75 -0.64 8.28
N MET A 43 1.69 0.24 8.64
CA MET A 43 2.93 0.46 7.92
C MET A 43 4.10 0.41 8.88
N LYS A 44 5.25 -0.09 8.42
CA LYS A 44 6.47 -0.14 9.20
C LYS A 44 7.69 0.20 8.34
N HIS A 45 8.49 1.13 8.82
CA HIS A 45 9.83 1.36 8.30
C HIS A 45 10.75 0.25 8.80
N VAL A 46 11.49 -0.35 7.87
CA VAL A 46 12.50 -1.37 8.13
C VAL A 46 13.78 -0.91 7.44
N ALA A 47 14.83 -0.73 8.23
CA ALA A 47 16.17 -0.47 7.70
C ALA A 47 16.74 -1.78 7.16
N GLU A 48 17.17 -1.79 5.89
CA GLU A 48 17.73 -2.99 5.24
C GLU A 48 19.27 -3.03 5.27
N GLY A 49 19.94 -2.00 5.81
CA GLY A 49 21.38 -2.00 6.06
C GLY A 49 21.86 -0.83 6.91
N GLU A 50 23.01 -0.98 7.60
CA GLU A 50 23.65 0.10 8.35
C GLU A 50 24.41 1.08 7.43
N GLU A 51 24.84 0.62 6.25
CA GLU A 51 25.74 1.36 5.37
C GLU A 51 25.03 2.20 4.30
N ASN A 52 23.80 1.82 3.90
CA ASN A 52 23.06 2.52 2.84
C ASN A 52 21.60 2.81 3.23
N PRO A 53 21.31 3.99 3.79
CA PRO A 53 19.95 4.42 4.14
C PRO A 53 18.98 4.49 2.94
N ASP A 54 19.49 4.57 1.71
CA ASP A 54 18.68 4.59 0.49
C ASP A 54 18.03 3.22 0.19
N ASP A 55 18.50 2.15 0.85
CA ASP A 55 17.91 0.82 0.74
C ASP A 55 16.78 0.58 1.74
N ASP A 56 16.46 1.54 2.61
CA ASP A 56 15.34 1.47 3.53
C ASP A 56 14.02 1.16 2.79
N LYS A 57 13.19 0.33 3.42
CA LYS A 57 11.88 -0.04 2.89
C LYS A 57 10.77 0.34 3.85
N ILE A 58 9.64 0.74 3.28
CA ILE A 58 8.38 0.88 4.01
C ILE A 58 7.50 -0.31 3.64
N TYR A 59 7.22 -1.16 4.62
CA TYR A 59 6.34 -2.31 4.47
C TYR A 59 4.90 -1.90 4.82
N LEU A 60 3.94 -2.26 3.96
CA LEU A 60 2.51 -2.04 4.13
C LEU A 60 1.82 -3.40 4.31
N PHE A 61 0.99 -3.50 5.35
CA PHE A 61 0.21 -4.69 5.68
C PHE A 61 -1.28 -4.39 5.48
N PHE A 62 -1.95 -5.23 4.70
CA PHE A 62 -3.36 -5.07 4.34
C PHE A 62 -3.98 -6.39 3.91
N SER A 63 -5.31 -6.45 3.86
CA SER A 63 -6.03 -7.50 3.13
C SER A 63 -6.71 -6.89 1.91
N GLU A 64 -6.93 -7.66 0.86
CA GLU A 64 -7.61 -7.19 -0.35
C GLU A 64 -8.38 -8.34 -1.04
N ALA A 65 -9.23 -7.98 -2.00
CA ALA A 65 -9.87 -8.93 -2.89
C ALA A 65 -8.83 -9.58 -3.80
N ALA A 66 -8.67 -10.90 -3.76
CA ALA A 66 -7.78 -11.61 -4.66
C ALA A 66 -8.26 -11.49 -6.11
N MET A 67 -7.36 -11.11 -7.01
CA MET A 67 -7.63 -11.00 -8.45
C MET A 67 -7.13 -12.21 -9.25
N GLU A 68 -6.18 -12.96 -8.69
CA GLU A 68 -5.55 -14.11 -9.32
C GLU A 68 -6.43 -15.37 -9.30
N PHE A 69 -7.55 -15.35 -8.58
CA PHE A 69 -8.45 -16.47 -8.45
C PHE A 69 -9.86 -16.09 -8.90
N ASP A 70 -10.37 -16.78 -9.92
CA ASP A 70 -11.76 -16.67 -10.35
C ASP A 70 -12.63 -17.62 -9.51
N PHE A 71 -13.01 -17.18 -8.31
CA PHE A 71 -13.92 -17.89 -7.43
C PHE A 71 -15.34 -17.33 -7.55
N TYR A 72 -16.34 -18.18 -7.34
CA TYR A 72 -17.77 -17.78 -7.28
C TYR A 72 -18.08 -16.73 -6.20
N LYS A 73 -17.15 -16.46 -5.28
CA LYS A 73 -17.25 -15.45 -4.23
C LYS A 73 -15.94 -14.69 -4.13
N LYS A 74 -16.04 -13.41 -3.79
CA LYS A 74 -14.89 -12.58 -3.39
C LYS A 74 -14.09 -13.30 -2.31
N LEU A 75 -12.81 -13.51 -2.58
CA LEU A 75 -11.86 -14.12 -1.66
C LEU A 75 -10.93 -13.03 -1.13
N ASP A 76 -10.97 -12.78 0.17
CA ASP A 76 -10.05 -11.85 0.81
C ASP A 76 -8.74 -12.56 1.16
N VAL A 77 -7.61 -11.95 0.79
CA VAL A 77 -6.27 -12.45 1.06
C VAL A 77 -5.44 -11.42 1.81
N SER A 78 -4.55 -11.87 2.68
CA SER A 78 -3.57 -11.00 3.33
C SER A 78 -2.38 -10.75 2.40
N ARG A 79 -1.92 -9.50 2.34
CA ARG A 79 -0.80 -9.04 1.52
C ARG A 79 0.21 -8.26 2.35
N VAL A 80 1.46 -8.34 1.92
CA VAL A 80 2.54 -7.45 2.35
C VAL A 80 3.13 -6.82 1.11
N ALA A 81 3.07 -5.50 1.02
CA ALA A 81 3.73 -4.72 -0.03
C ALA A 81 4.93 -3.95 0.54
N ARG A 82 5.83 -3.51 -0.34
CA ARG A 82 6.97 -2.68 0.04
C ARG A 82 7.21 -1.59 -1.00
N ILE A 83 7.75 -0.47 -0.54
CA ILE A 83 8.31 0.58 -1.39
C ILE A 83 9.69 0.98 -0.87
N CYS A 84 10.51 1.54 -1.75
CA CYS A 84 11.72 2.27 -1.35
C CYS A 84 11.32 3.59 -0.70
N LYS A 85 12.01 3.93 0.38
CA LYS A 85 11.89 5.23 1.05
C LYS A 85 12.42 6.35 0.16
#